data_AF-A0A7J5XJG7-F1
#
_entry.id   AF-A0A7J5XJG7-F1
#
_cell.length_a   1.000
_cell.length_b   1.000
_cell.length_c   1.000
_cell.angle_alpha   90.00
_cell.angle_beta   90.00
_cell.angle_gamma   90.00
#
_symmetry.space_group_name_H-M   'P 1'
#
loop_
_entity.id
_entity.type
_entity.pdbx_description
1 polymer ?
#
loop_
_entity_poly.entity_id
_entity_poly.type
_entity_poly.pdbx_seq_one_letter_code
_entity_poly.pdbx_strand_id
1 'polypeptide(L)'
;EPCSEEHLLPASPSEREIAVPVSASPGLLLFHPLTLSKEVNCTLFLLAGYVKYGRPYAWIRSNHERLVNIGGTDSMVKDTPMKLKSISDWQTRGIRVWDVISELVCLCTVPSPSNPFALDMRYIQNLPFPDRFLVTGALLNFLDTYVVYGNRDELHYDKGRNSWKDEENYMVEEVKPLRRLHVQSLLELQRQREGSSGEE
;
A
#
# COMPACT_ATOMS: atom_id res chain seq x y z
N GLU A 1 30.97 6.70 -5.63
CA GLU A 1 30.37 6.91 -6.97
C GLU A 1 28.88 7.21 -6.80
N PRO A 2 28.39 8.42 -7.16
CA PRO A 2 26.96 8.64 -7.23
C PRO A 2 26.39 7.75 -8.35
N CYS A 3 25.44 6.89 -8.00
CA CYS A 3 24.81 5.96 -8.93
C CYS A 3 24.10 6.77 -10.04
N SER A 4 24.73 6.88 -11.21
CA SER A 4 24.19 7.54 -12.40
C SER A 4 22.84 6.93 -12.76
N GLU A 5 21.76 7.72 -12.63
CA GLU A 5 20.36 7.33 -12.86
C GLU A 5 20.04 7.02 -14.33
N GLU A 6 21.00 7.24 -15.24
CA GLU A 6 20.88 7.08 -16.70
C GLU A 6 20.71 5.62 -17.18
N HIS A 7 20.83 4.63 -16.29
CA HIS A 7 20.75 3.20 -16.63
C HIS A 7 19.67 2.43 -15.86
N LEU A 8 18.67 3.11 -15.30
CA LEU A 8 17.51 2.40 -14.76
C LEU A 8 16.81 1.72 -15.94
N LEU A 9 16.95 0.40 -16.01
CA LEU A 9 16.22 -0.42 -16.99
C LEU A 9 14.73 -0.05 -16.87
N PRO A 10 14.01 0.12 -18.00
CA PRO A 10 12.60 0.46 -17.96
C PRO A 10 11.89 -0.57 -17.09
N ALA A 11 11.34 -0.10 -15.97
CA ALA A 11 10.50 -0.90 -15.11
C ALA A 11 9.12 -1.00 -15.77
N SER A 12 9.06 -1.67 -16.91
CA SER A 12 7.81 -2.05 -17.51
C SER A 12 7.53 -3.48 -17.04
N PRO A 13 6.74 -3.70 -15.97
CA PRO A 13 5.92 -4.90 -15.93
C PRO A 13 5.18 -4.96 -17.25
N SER A 14 5.10 -6.14 -17.86
CA SER A 14 4.27 -6.30 -19.06
C SER A 14 2.84 -5.82 -18.75
N GLU A 15 2.04 -5.42 -19.75
CA GLU A 15 0.63 -5.03 -19.53
C GLU A 15 -0.17 -6.09 -18.76
N ARG A 16 0.31 -7.34 -18.75
CA ARG A 16 -0.24 -8.49 -18.04
C ARG A 16 0.09 -8.53 -16.53
N GLU A 17 1.09 -7.78 -16.08
CA GLU A 17 1.60 -7.74 -14.71
C GLU A 17 1.12 -6.50 -13.94
N ILE A 18 0.29 -5.66 -14.57
CA ILE A 18 -0.36 -4.53 -13.91
C ILE A 18 -1.39 -5.09 -12.93
N ALA A 19 -1.21 -4.78 -11.64
CA ALA A 19 -2.15 -5.16 -10.60
C ALA A 19 -3.56 -4.63 -10.92
N VAL A 20 -4.53 -5.53 -10.91
CA VAL A 20 -5.96 -5.21 -11.07
C VAL A 20 -6.49 -4.73 -9.73
N PRO A 21 -7.02 -3.49 -9.58
CA PRO A 21 -7.80 -3.10 -8.42
C PRO A 21 -8.84 -4.17 -8.09
N VAL A 22 -8.73 -4.72 -6.89
CA VAL A 22 -9.50 -5.86 -6.38
C VAL A 22 -10.98 -5.49 -6.14
N SER A 23 -11.38 -4.25 -6.43
CA SER A 23 -12.76 -3.76 -6.57
C SER A 23 -13.56 -4.53 -7.63
N ALA A 24 -12.88 -5.20 -8.57
CA ALA A 24 -13.53 -6.07 -9.55
C ALA A 24 -13.98 -7.40 -8.90
N SER A 25 -15.25 -7.46 -8.49
CA SER A 25 -15.94 -8.68 -8.03
C SER A 25 -15.64 -9.92 -8.90
N PRO A 26 -15.57 -11.15 -8.34
CA PRO A 26 -15.20 -12.37 -9.08
C PRO A 26 -16.33 -12.94 -9.97
N GLY A 27 -17.26 -12.11 -10.44
CA GLY A 27 -18.57 -12.55 -10.94
C GLY A 27 -18.91 -12.29 -12.41
N LEU A 28 -18.12 -11.52 -13.16
CA LEU A 28 -18.39 -11.31 -14.59
C LEU A 28 -17.12 -11.35 -15.42
N LEU A 29 -16.98 -12.47 -16.13
CA LEU A 29 -16.00 -12.70 -17.19
C LEU A 29 -16.26 -11.76 -18.37
N LEU A 30 -15.50 -10.66 -18.43
CA LEU A 30 -15.03 -10.00 -19.66
C LEU A 30 -14.00 -8.93 -19.26
N PHE A 31 -12.84 -9.40 -18.78
CA PHE A 31 -11.69 -8.56 -18.47
C PHE A 31 -11.06 -8.06 -19.75
N HIS A 32 -11.47 -6.89 -20.22
CA HIS A 32 -10.67 -6.08 -21.12
C HIS A 32 -9.67 -5.29 -20.26
N PRO A 33 -8.33 -5.40 -20.47
CA PRO A 33 -7.32 -4.67 -19.69
C PRO A 33 -7.46 -3.14 -19.68
N LEU A 34 -8.34 -2.60 -20.52
CA LEU A 34 -8.55 -1.18 -20.73
C LEU A 34 -9.63 -0.55 -19.82
N THR A 35 -10.43 -1.34 -19.09
CA THR A 35 -11.52 -0.79 -18.25
C THR A 35 -11.13 -0.53 -16.80
N LEU A 36 -9.94 -0.96 -16.40
CA LEU A 36 -9.44 -0.88 -15.04
C LEU A 36 -8.75 0.44 -14.70
N SER A 37 -8.29 1.19 -15.72
CA SER A 37 -7.39 2.33 -15.53
C SER A 37 -8.08 3.67 -15.27
N LYS A 38 -9.36 3.68 -14.87
CA LYS A 38 -10.11 4.93 -14.65
C LYS A 38 -10.99 4.93 -13.40
N GLU A 39 -10.57 4.25 -12.33
CA GLU A 39 -11.08 4.67 -11.01
C GLU A 39 -10.49 6.07 -10.72
N VAL A 40 -11.30 7.10 -10.96
CA VAL A 40 -10.90 8.53 -10.87
C VAL A 40 -10.38 8.92 -9.48
N ASN A 41 -10.72 8.13 -8.46
CA ASN A 41 -10.34 8.37 -7.07
C ASN A 41 -9.12 7.56 -6.60
N CYS A 42 -8.55 6.70 -7.45
CA CYS A 42 -7.50 5.74 -7.03
C CYS A 42 -6.22 5.93 -7.85
N THR A 43 -5.09 6.16 -7.19
CA THR A 43 -3.79 6.22 -7.86
C THR A 43 -3.04 4.90 -7.68
N LEU A 44 -2.63 4.29 -8.79
CA LEU A 44 -1.82 3.10 -8.80
C LEU A 44 -0.35 3.48 -8.91
N PHE A 45 0.47 2.94 -8.02
CA PHE A 45 1.92 3.04 -8.06
C PHE A 45 2.55 1.67 -8.26
N LEU A 46 3.66 1.63 -9.01
CA LEU A 46 4.57 0.50 -9.01
C LEU A 46 5.71 0.81 -8.05
N LEU A 47 5.91 0.00 -7.02
CA LEU A 47 7.08 0.07 -6.15
C LEU A 47 7.97 -1.15 -6.42
N ALA A 48 9.24 -0.93 -6.76
CA ALA A 48 10.20 -2.00 -7.02
C ALA A 48 11.49 -1.79 -6.25
N GLY A 49 11.98 -2.87 -5.61
CA GLY A 49 13.28 -2.91 -4.96
C GLY A 49 14.24 -3.81 -5.73
N TYR A 50 15.20 -3.21 -6.44
CA TYR A 50 16.25 -3.97 -7.13
C TYR A 50 17.53 -3.94 -6.30
N VAL A 51 18.07 -5.12 -6.01
CA VAL A 51 19.32 -5.28 -5.23
C VAL A 51 20.46 -4.46 -5.85
N LYS A 52 20.56 -4.44 -7.19
CA LYS A 52 21.59 -3.70 -7.93
C LYS A 52 21.65 -2.20 -7.56
N TYR A 53 20.52 -1.59 -7.23
CA TYR A 53 20.45 -0.15 -6.96
C TYR A 53 20.49 0.18 -5.46
N GLY A 54 20.34 -0.81 -4.58
CA GLY A 54 20.44 -0.63 -3.13
C GLY A 54 19.39 0.28 -2.51
N ARG A 55 18.29 0.59 -3.23
CA ARG A 55 17.13 1.38 -2.78
C ARG A 55 15.88 1.06 -3.61
N PRO A 56 14.66 1.28 -3.07
CA PRO A 56 13.44 1.13 -3.85
C PRO A 56 13.24 2.29 -4.83
N TYR A 57 12.37 2.09 -5.80
CA TYR A 57 11.93 3.09 -6.77
C TYR A 57 10.42 3.00 -6.94
N ALA A 58 9.76 4.14 -7.15
CA ALA A 58 8.32 4.23 -7.33
C ALA A 58 8.00 4.85 -8.69
N TRP A 59 6.96 4.37 -9.37
CA TRP A 59 6.43 4.95 -10.60
C TRP A 59 4.92 5.12 -10.51
N ILE A 60 4.40 6.14 -11.19
CA ILE A 60 2.96 6.33 -11.35
C ILE A 60 2.48 5.42 -12.50
N ARG A 61 1.37 4.71 -12.29
CA ARG A 61 0.75 3.81 -13.28
C ARG A 61 -0.67 4.20 -13.65
N SER A 62 -1.36 5.01 -12.84
CA SER A 62 -2.64 5.63 -13.19
C SER A 62 -2.69 7.10 -12.74
N ASN A 63 -3.62 7.87 -13.30
CA ASN A 63 -3.92 9.24 -12.88
C ASN A 63 -2.68 10.17 -12.81
N HIS A 64 -1.73 10.01 -13.74
CA HIS A 64 -0.48 10.78 -13.82
C HIS A 64 -0.71 12.30 -13.79
N GLU A 65 -1.78 12.75 -14.43
CA GLU A 65 -2.20 14.15 -14.53
C GLU A 65 -2.58 14.78 -13.18
N ARG A 66 -2.92 13.97 -12.16
CA ARG A 66 -3.28 14.47 -10.82
C ARG A 66 -2.07 14.80 -9.95
N LEU A 67 -0.94 14.15 -10.21
CA LEU A 67 0.26 14.25 -9.36
C LEU A 67 1.40 15.00 -10.04
N VAL A 68 1.33 15.18 -11.35
CA VAL A 68 2.37 15.83 -12.13
C VAL A 68 1.72 16.84 -13.08
N ASN A 69 2.01 18.13 -12.88
CA ASN A 69 1.64 19.22 -13.79
C ASN A 69 2.50 19.19 -15.07
N ILE A 70 2.61 18.05 -15.76
CA ILE A 70 3.31 17.96 -17.03
C ILE A 70 2.27 17.66 -18.09
N GLY A 71 1.87 18.73 -18.80
CA GLY A 71 1.23 18.60 -20.09
C GLY A 71 2.20 17.90 -21.04
N GLY A 72 1.83 16.71 -21.49
CA GLY A 72 2.60 15.94 -22.46
C GLY A 72 2.26 14.47 -22.40
N THR A 73 1.53 14.00 -23.40
CA THR A 73 1.19 12.60 -23.69
C THR A 73 2.41 11.74 -24.07
N ASP A 74 3.59 12.02 -23.52
CA ASP A 74 4.82 11.31 -23.89
C ASP A 74 5.04 10.07 -23.03
N SER A 75 5.07 8.91 -23.70
CA SER A 75 5.29 7.58 -23.12
C SER A 75 6.52 7.51 -22.22
N MET A 76 7.54 8.34 -22.47
CA MET A 76 8.80 8.38 -21.70
C MET A 76 8.62 8.86 -20.26
N VAL A 77 7.57 9.65 -19.96
CA VAL A 77 7.30 10.13 -18.60
C VAL A 77 6.85 9.00 -17.68
N LYS A 78 6.18 7.96 -18.22
CA LYS A 78 5.70 6.81 -17.44
C LYS A 78 6.82 5.89 -16.95
N ASP A 79 7.95 5.87 -17.64
CA ASP A 79 9.11 5.04 -17.30
C ASP A 79 10.11 5.75 -16.38
N THR A 80 9.90 7.04 -16.11
CA THR A 80 10.74 7.80 -15.18
C THR A 80 10.27 7.58 -13.74
N PRO A 81 11.13 7.10 -12.82
CA PRO A 81 10.74 6.94 -11.42
C PRO A 81 10.48 8.30 -10.76
N MET A 82 9.58 8.29 -9.78
CA MET A 82 9.30 9.44 -8.94
C MET A 82 10.50 9.79 -8.08
N LYS A 83 10.78 11.10 -7.96
CA LYS A 83 11.77 11.65 -7.04
C LYS A 83 11.13 11.86 -5.67
N LEU A 84 11.04 10.79 -4.90
CA LEU A 84 10.55 10.82 -3.53
C LEU A 84 11.69 11.15 -2.55
N LYS A 85 11.40 11.96 -1.53
CA LYS A 85 12.39 12.32 -0.50
C LYS A 85 12.79 11.09 0.31
N SER A 86 11.82 10.26 0.71
CA SER A 86 12.06 8.99 1.41
C SER A 86 13.04 8.10 0.64
N ILE A 87 12.85 7.95 -0.68
CA ILE A 87 13.75 7.17 -1.53
C ILE A 87 15.14 7.81 -1.67
N SER A 88 15.20 9.14 -1.78
CA SER A 88 16.46 9.89 -1.86
C SER A 88 17.29 9.74 -0.57
N ASP A 89 16.61 9.73 0.58
CA ASP A 89 17.21 9.61 1.91
C ASP A 89 17.44 8.13 2.32
N TRP A 90 17.16 7.15 1.45
CA TRP A 90 17.10 5.71 1.78
C TRP A 90 18.34 5.19 2.50
N GLN A 91 19.52 5.56 2.00
CA GLN A 91 20.80 5.07 2.52
C GLN A 91 21.34 5.91 3.67
N THR A 92 20.82 7.12 3.89
CA THR A 92 21.45 8.11 4.76
C THR A 92 20.67 8.36 6.05
N ARG A 93 19.35 8.13 6.08
CA ARG A 93 18.49 8.51 7.21
C ARG A 93 17.70 7.35 7.81
N GLY A 94 18.12 6.12 7.55
CA GLY A 94 17.48 4.93 8.13
C GLY A 94 16.06 4.71 7.63
N ILE A 95 15.72 5.23 6.46
CA ILE A 95 14.39 5.13 5.85
C ILE A 95 13.98 3.65 5.68
N ARG A 96 12.68 3.43 5.75
CA ARG A 96 12.02 2.14 5.63
C ARG A 96 10.86 2.22 4.65
N VAL A 97 10.31 1.06 4.32
CA VAL A 97 9.25 0.94 3.31
C VAL A 97 8.00 1.76 3.68
N TRP A 98 7.65 1.83 4.96
CA TRP A 98 6.52 2.60 5.43
C TRP A 98 6.68 4.11 5.20
N ASP A 99 7.89 4.66 5.29
CA ASP A 99 8.12 6.09 5.01
C ASP A 99 7.82 6.41 3.54
N VAL A 100 8.18 5.50 2.63
CA VAL A 100 7.87 5.61 1.20
C VAL A 100 6.36 5.53 0.96
N ILE A 101 5.67 4.61 1.63
CA ILE A 101 4.22 4.46 1.53
C ILE A 101 3.50 5.71 2.07
N SER A 102 3.94 6.23 3.23
CA SER A 102 3.39 7.44 3.84
C SER A 102 3.52 8.65 2.91
N GLU A 103 4.70 8.86 2.31
CA GLU A 103 4.92 9.93 1.34
C GLU A 103 4.01 9.79 0.12
N LEU A 104 3.88 8.58 -0.44
CA LEU A 104 3.01 8.30 -1.59
C LEU A 104 1.53 8.58 -1.28
N VAL A 105 1.04 8.16 -0.11
CA VAL A 105 -0.33 8.43 0.32
C VAL A 105 -0.55 9.93 0.49
N CYS A 106 0.36 10.62 1.20
CA CYS A 106 0.28 12.06 1.42
C CYS A 106 0.26 12.88 0.12
N LEU A 107 0.95 12.42 -0.92
CA LEU A 107 0.92 13.03 -2.26
C LEU A 107 -0.45 12.89 -2.95
N CYS A 108 -1.21 11.84 -2.66
CA CYS A 108 -2.49 11.55 -3.31
C CYS A 108 -3.70 12.24 -2.67
N THR A 109 -3.50 12.84 -1.51
CA THR A 109 -4.56 13.33 -0.62
C THR A 109 -4.29 14.78 -0.24
N VAL A 110 -5.25 15.66 -0.53
CA VAL A 110 -5.19 17.08 -0.14
C VAL A 110 -6.46 17.40 0.66
N PRO A 111 -6.35 17.73 1.97
CA PRO A 111 -5.12 17.79 2.77
C PRO A 111 -4.51 16.40 3.03
N SER A 112 -3.22 16.35 3.39
CA SER A 112 -2.57 15.10 3.78
C SER A 112 -3.27 14.50 5.01
N PRO A 113 -3.48 13.17 5.05
CA PRO A 113 -4.25 12.52 6.09
C PRO A 113 -3.50 12.54 7.42
N SER A 114 -4.26 12.59 8.51
CA SER A 114 -3.72 12.39 9.85
C SER A 114 -3.11 10.99 10.01
N ASN A 115 -3.67 9.97 9.36
CA ASN A 115 -3.17 8.60 9.35
C ASN A 115 -3.05 8.07 7.91
N PRO A 116 -1.83 7.97 7.33
CA PRO A 116 -1.61 7.46 5.97
C PRO A 116 -1.77 5.94 5.86
N PHE A 117 -1.88 5.22 6.99
CA PHE A 117 -2.09 3.78 7.05
C PHE A 117 -3.50 3.39 7.51
N ALA A 118 -4.45 4.34 7.47
CA ALA A 118 -5.85 4.06 7.76
C ALA A 118 -6.39 2.98 6.82
N LEU A 119 -7.09 1.99 7.38
CA LEU A 119 -7.54 0.83 6.63
C LEU A 119 -9.01 0.96 6.24
N ASP A 120 -9.34 0.57 5.01
CA ASP A 120 -10.74 0.32 4.64
C ASP A 120 -11.19 -1.04 5.18
N MET A 121 -11.61 -1.05 6.45
CA MET A 121 -12.08 -2.26 7.11
C MET A 121 -13.31 -2.87 6.42
N ARG A 122 -14.14 -2.08 5.73
CA ARG A 122 -15.31 -2.61 5.01
C ARG A 122 -14.86 -3.41 3.80
N TYR A 123 -13.90 -2.88 3.05
CA TYR A 123 -13.28 -3.60 1.95
C TYR A 123 -12.65 -4.91 2.43
N ILE A 124 -11.83 -4.87 3.49
CA ILE A 124 -11.14 -6.07 4.01
C ILE A 124 -12.16 -7.11 4.50
N GLN A 125 -13.23 -6.70 5.19
CA GLN A 125 -14.29 -7.61 5.67
C GLN A 125 -15.00 -8.36 4.54
N ASN A 126 -15.12 -7.74 3.37
CA ASN A 126 -15.83 -8.31 2.22
C ASN A 126 -14.94 -9.22 1.35
N LEU A 127 -13.65 -9.36 1.65
CA LEU A 127 -12.77 -10.30 0.95
C LEU A 127 -13.20 -11.76 1.21
N PRO A 128 -13.00 -12.67 0.22
CA PRO A 128 -13.12 -14.12 0.44
C PRO A 128 -12.27 -14.59 1.62
N PHE A 129 -12.70 -15.62 2.35
CA PHE A 129 -12.03 -16.03 3.60
C PHE A 129 -10.51 -16.26 3.45
N PRO A 130 -10.01 -16.95 2.39
CA PRO A 130 -8.56 -17.16 2.22
C PRO A 130 -7.82 -15.84 2.05
N ASP A 131 -8.31 -14.96 1.18
CA ASP A 131 -7.71 -13.66 0.89
C ASP A 131 -7.77 -12.75 2.11
N ARG A 132 -8.91 -12.74 2.81
CA ARG A 132 -9.09 -11.96 4.03
C ARG A 132 -8.10 -12.37 5.11
N PHE A 133 -7.92 -13.67 5.34
CA PHE A 133 -6.94 -14.16 6.31
C PHE A 133 -5.51 -13.74 5.96
N LEU A 134 -5.13 -13.89 4.69
CA LEU A 134 -3.80 -13.50 4.20
C LEU A 134 -3.57 -11.99 4.31
N VAL A 135 -4.51 -11.18 3.81
CA VAL A 135 -4.43 -9.71 3.83
C VAL A 135 -4.38 -9.18 5.25
N THR A 136 -5.26 -9.65 6.13
CA THR A 136 -5.27 -9.22 7.53
C THR A 136 -3.97 -9.61 8.26
N GLY A 137 -3.41 -10.79 8.00
CA GLY A 137 -2.14 -11.21 8.59
C GLY A 137 -0.96 -10.37 8.08
N ALA A 138 -0.90 -10.09 6.79
CA ALA A 138 0.14 -9.26 6.18
C ALA A 138 0.08 -7.81 6.69
N LEU A 139 -1.12 -7.24 6.75
CA LEU A 139 -1.35 -5.89 7.28
C LEU A 139 -1.00 -5.80 8.78
N LEU A 140 -1.38 -6.80 9.58
CA LEU A 140 -1.00 -6.85 11.00
C LEU A 140 0.51 -6.89 11.17
N ASN A 141 1.20 -7.76 10.44
CA ASN A 141 2.66 -7.85 10.51
C ASN A 141 3.32 -6.51 10.12
N PHE A 142 2.82 -5.86 9.06
CA PHE A 142 3.32 -4.56 8.63
C PHE A 142 3.08 -3.48 9.69
N LEU A 143 1.85 -3.36 10.21
CA LEU A 143 1.48 -2.33 11.18
C LEU A 143 2.13 -2.56 12.55
N ASP A 144 2.21 -3.80 13.04
CA ASP A 144 2.91 -4.11 14.30
C ASP A 144 4.41 -3.78 14.17
N THR A 145 5.03 -4.10 13.02
CA THR A 145 6.43 -3.71 12.74
C THR A 145 6.57 -2.18 12.74
N TYR A 146 5.65 -1.47 12.10
CA TYR A 146 5.65 -0.01 12.07
C TYR A 146 5.49 0.59 13.48
N VAL A 147 4.57 0.09 14.30
CA VAL A 147 4.36 0.58 15.67
C VAL A 147 5.60 0.41 16.55
N VAL A 148 6.38 -0.66 16.33
CA VAL A 148 7.61 -0.94 17.09
C VAL A 148 8.80 -0.11 16.61
N TYR A 149 9.02 -0.02 15.30
CA TYR A 149 10.24 0.55 14.72
C TYR A 149 10.06 1.91 14.05
N GLY A 150 8.83 2.37 13.88
CA GLY A 150 8.49 3.63 13.26
C GLY A 150 8.90 4.82 14.12
N ASN A 151 9.09 5.96 13.45
CA ASN A 151 9.47 7.19 14.11
C ASN A 151 8.28 7.77 14.89
N ARG A 152 8.34 7.68 16.22
CA ARG A 152 7.28 8.15 17.12
C ARG A 152 7.10 9.66 17.14
N ASP A 153 8.10 10.41 16.66
CA ASP A 153 8.04 11.87 16.57
C ASP A 153 7.26 12.34 15.33
N GLU A 154 6.81 11.42 14.45
CA GLU A 154 5.99 11.77 13.29
C GLU A 154 4.52 12.04 13.66
N LEU A 155 3.94 13.03 12.99
CA LEU A 155 2.60 13.59 13.26
C LEU A 155 1.47 12.54 13.24
N HIS A 156 1.67 11.41 12.59
CA HIS A 156 0.67 10.34 12.47
C HIS A 156 0.53 9.48 13.73
N TYR A 157 1.45 9.63 14.70
CA TYR A 157 1.43 8.94 16.00
C TYR A 157 0.73 9.76 17.10
N ASP A 158 0.69 11.09 16.97
CA ASP A 158 0.31 11.99 18.06
C ASP A 158 -1.19 12.32 18.00
N LYS A 159 -1.99 11.62 18.80
CA LYS A 159 -3.33 12.06 19.17
C LYS A 159 -3.23 13.06 20.32
N GLY A 160 -2.71 14.25 20.04
CA GLY A 160 -2.74 15.42 20.92
C GLY A 160 -2.02 15.24 22.27
N ARG A 161 -0.82 15.79 22.34
CA ARG A 161 0.06 16.10 23.49
C ARG A 161 -0.57 16.64 24.81
N ASN A 162 -1.89 16.75 24.95
CA ASN A 162 -2.56 17.41 26.07
C ASN A 162 -3.61 16.52 26.79
N SER A 163 -3.40 15.22 26.94
CA SER A 163 -4.18 14.44 27.93
C SER A 163 -3.45 13.16 28.36
N TRP A 164 -2.81 13.22 29.52
CA TRP A 164 -2.05 12.13 30.17
C TRP A 164 -2.91 10.96 30.67
N LYS A 165 -3.99 10.60 29.97
CA LYS A 165 -4.85 9.49 30.39
C LYS A 165 -5.20 8.45 29.34
N ASP A 166 -5.06 8.71 28.04
CA ASP A 166 -5.30 7.68 27.03
C ASP A 166 -4.32 7.86 25.84
N GLU A 167 -3.11 7.31 25.95
CA GLU A 167 -2.10 7.23 24.87
C GLU A 167 -2.53 6.25 23.75
N GLU A 168 -3.69 6.46 23.14
CA GLU A 168 -4.11 5.69 21.96
C GLU A 168 -3.70 6.42 20.68
N ASN A 169 -2.48 6.07 20.24
CA ASN A 169 -1.94 6.34 18.92
C ASN A 169 -2.95 5.91 17.82
N TYR A 170 -3.15 6.75 16.80
CA TYR A 170 -4.02 6.45 15.65
C TYR A 170 -3.75 5.08 15.02
N MET A 171 -2.50 4.62 15.01
CA MET A 171 -2.14 3.29 14.50
C MET A 171 -2.65 2.15 15.39
N VAL A 172 -2.64 2.33 16.70
CA VAL A 172 -3.12 1.32 17.66
C VAL A 172 -4.61 1.09 17.49
N GLU A 173 -5.34 2.14 17.12
CA GLU A 173 -6.77 2.07 16.84
C GLU A 173 -7.08 1.27 15.56
N GLU A 174 -6.19 1.21 14.57
CA GLU A 174 -6.33 0.36 13.38
C GLU A 174 -5.98 -1.11 13.67
N VAL A 175 -4.98 -1.36 14.52
CA VAL A 175 -4.46 -2.72 14.79
C VAL A 175 -5.48 -3.59 15.53
N LYS A 176 -6.21 -3.05 16.51
CA LYS A 176 -7.19 -3.83 17.31
C LYS A 176 -8.32 -4.44 16.47
N PRO A 177 -9.09 -3.68 15.65
CA PRO A 177 -10.14 -4.24 14.82
C PRO A 177 -9.59 -5.18 13.75
N LEU A 178 -8.42 -4.88 13.18
CA LEU A 178 -7.76 -5.76 12.22
C LEU A 178 -7.37 -7.12 12.84
N ARG A 179 -6.87 -7.12 14.08
CA ARG A 179 -6.52 -8.34 14.82
C ARG A 179 -7.74 -9.22 15.08
N ARG A 180 -8.85 -8.61 15.50
CA ARG A 180 -10.13 -9.33 15.68
C ARG A 180 -10.58 -9.98 14.37
N LEU A 181 -10.51 -9.23 13.26
CA LEU A 181 -10.89 -9.74 11.95
C LEU A 181 -9.97 -10.88 11.48
N HIS A 182 -8.67 -10.80 11.75
CA HIS A 182 -7.72 -11.86 11.40
C HIS A 182 -8.05 -13.18 12.10
N VAL A 183 -8.27 -13.13 13.41
CA VAL A 183 -8.65 -14.31 14.21
C VAL A 183 -9.98 -14.88 13.74
N GLN A 184 -10.97 -14.02 13.50
CA GLN A 184 -12.25 -14.46 12.93
C GLN A 184 -12.07 -15.17 11.58
N SER A 185 -11.28 -14.58 10.67
CA SER A 185 -11.02 -15.16 9.35
C SER A 185 -10.34 -16.53 9.44
N LEU A 186 -9.43 -16.71 10.40
CA LEU A 186 -8.77 -18.00 10.65
C LEU A 186 -9.78 -19.07 11.10
N LEU A 187 -10.67 -18.72 12.04
CA LEU A 187 -11.69 -19.65 12.55
C LEU A 187 -12.69 -20.04 11.46
N GLU A 188 -13.07 -19.09 10.60
CA GLU A 188 -13.95 -19.33 9.46
C GLU A 188 -13.31 -20.31 8.45
N LEU A 189 -12.01 -20.16 8.17
CA LEU A 189 -11.26 -21.06 7.31
C LEU A 189 -11.14 -22.48 7.89
N GLN A 190 -10.87 -22.60 9.19
CA GLN A 190 -10.80 -23.89 9.87
C GLN A 190 -12.14 -24.63 9.78
N ARG A 191 -13.25 -23.94 10.05
CA ARG A 191 -14.59 -24.52 9.98
C ARG A 191 -14.95 -24.99 8.57
N GLN A 192 -14.57 -24.23 7.53
CA GLN A 192 -14.80 -24.66 6.15
C GLN A 192 -14.03 -25.95 5.81
N ARG A 193 -12.79 -26.05 6.27
CA ARG A 193 -11.96 -27.23 6.05
C ARG A 193 -12.52 -28.48 6.74
N GLU A 194 -13.02 -28.33 7.96
CA GLU A 194 -13.63 -29.41 8.74
C GLU A 194 -14.97 -29.85 8.13
N GLY A 195 -15.79 -28.90 7.68
CA GLY A 195 -17.06 -29.19 6.99
C GLY A 195 -16.87 -29.91 5.65
N SER A 196 -15.83 -29.58 4.87
CA SER A 196 -15.53 -30.29 3.63
C SER A 196 -14.98 -31.72 3.84
N SER A 197 -14.48 -32.03 5.03
CA SER A 197 -13.94 -33.36 5.37
C SER A 197 -14.97 -34.31 6.00
N GLY A 198 -16.19 -33.85 6.25
CA GLY A 198 -17.27 -34.65 6.86
C GLY A 198 -18.34 -35.15 5.89
N GLU A 199 -18.19 -34.91 4.59
CA GLU A 199 -19.13 -35.31 3.53
C GLU A 199 -18.65 -36.53 2.69
N GLU A 200 -17.68 -37.32 3.19
CA GLU A 200 -17.28 -38.62 2.60
C GLU A 200 -17.88 -39.82 3.34
#